data_AF-A0A7C7P9Z9-F1
#
_entry.id   AF-A0A7C7P9Z9-F1
#
_cell.length_a   1.000
_cell.length_b   1.000
_cell.length_c   1.000
_cell.angle_alpha   90.00
_cell.angle_beta   90.00
_cell.angle_gamma   90.00
#
_symmetry.space_group_name_H-M   'P 1'
#
loop_
_entity.id
_entity.type
_entity.pdbx_description
1 polymer ?
#
loop_
_entity_poly.entity_id
_entity_poly.type
_entity_poly.pdbx_seq_one_letter_code
_entity_poly.pdbx_strand_id
1 'polypeptide(L)'
;MLKKYDQFSINEQTIKSTLRRKPNDFEREVLKHVYYSRYLNNPIPGINNIINHGGNYLRIDESTQLAVGMESKGSIISTSAVKACTALGIKPRLKYKSKQSKISFGIAQNTTHQNPIITGHEELFFLQDNKVLVSACADIMALESIIVKHINPASLGYGLNSISNNKYGMDIHLSSAAQISILSDKNTHGVLIVADQHLSGKIKGICKKHKQSCLHLGSLKKIQFMSISVRKKTKANLPLSTLNITEPPKISIVPAVPKSGKKDKLKSFKELKNYSSHVLKLCKIVKKQKWDVYKPQKDAVGSFSLIPGENDFAVSTPDNIHLLNKEIKTSNRIVISNAARQLVCKGYKPIGAALILHGGNMQKNDNQWYMREIFMGVVEAAQLMGLELFRPIVTCDNKNHPGLELCVVGKKINESIAINESFVSENDFITMLGSHRGELNSSIYQQKIQKQENNKIPAVDLRMETRLQETVLQGIQTGLIKSAVNVSNGGLTMSLIKSLQNVEKGIGARIHLSRKLRQDEMLFGETQGLVIVSIGERD
;
A
#
# COMPACT_ATOMS: atom_id res chain seq x y z
N MET A 1 -14.64 -13.29 -10.85
CA MET A 1 -14.87 -12.98 -9.42
C MET A 1 -16.36 -12.81 -9.15
N LEU A 2 -16.86 -13.43 -8.07
CA LEU A 2 -18.25 -13.31 -7.64
C LEU A 2 -18.48 -11.96 -6.95
N LYS A 3 -19.42 -11.14 -7.44
CA LYS A 3 -19.79 -9.83 -6.85
C LYS A 3 -21.14 -9.84 -6.13
N LYS A 4 -21.83 -10.98 -6.16
CA LYS A 4 -23.16 -11.17 -5.59
C LYS A 4 -23.16 -12.37 -4.65
N TYR A 5 -23.84 -12.23 -3.52
CA TYR A 5 -23.98 -13.26 -2.50
C TYR A 5 -24.64 -14.53 -3.06
N ASP A 6 -25.65 -14.37 -3.92
CA ASP A 6 -26.44 -15.51 -4.45
C ASP A 6 -25.65 -16.42 -5.38
N GLN A 7 -24.53 -15.94 -5.92
CA GLN A 7 -23.65 -16.73 -6.77
C GLN A 7 -22.60 -17.51 -5.98
N PHE A 8 -22.50 -17.30 -4.66
CA PHE A 8 -21.51 -17.91 -3.79
C PHE A 8 -22.04 -19.22 -3.20
N SER A 9 -21.28 -20.30 -3.34
CA SER A 9 -21.56 -21.61 -2.75
C SER A 9 -20.40 -22.06 -1.87
N ILE A 10 -20.71 -22.93 -0.89
CA ILE A 10 -19.75 -23.44 0.08
C ILE A 10 -19.52 -24.94 -0.13
N ASN A 11 -18.33 -25.44 0.21
CA ASN A 11 -18.03 -26.87 0.13
C ASN A 11 -18.67 -27.61 1.31
N GLU A 12 -19.88 -28.13 1.07
CA GLU A 12 -20.69 -28.85 2.04
C GLU A 12 -20.00 -30.10 2.62
N GLN A 13 -19.21 -30.81 1.80
CA GLN A 13 -18.49 -32.00 2.26
C GLN A 13 -17.45 -31.65 3.31
N THR A 14 -16.72 -30.55 3.11
CA THR A 14 -15.66 -30.10 4.04
C THR A 14 -16.25 -29.52 5.32
N ILE A 15 -17.39 -28.84 5.22
CA ILE A 15 -18.14 -28.36 6.40
C ILE A 15 -18.64 -29.55 7.22
N LYS A 16 -19.24 -30.56 6.57
CA LYS A 16 -19.74 -31.76 7.23
C LYS A 16 -18.61 -32.55 7.91
N SER A 17 -17.45 -32.68 7.28
CA SER A 17 -16.30 -33.37 7.88
C SER A 17 -15.77 -32.63 9.10
N THR A 18 -15.70 -31.30 9.04
CA THR A 18 -15.22 -30.47 10.16
C THR A 18 -16.21 -30.45 11.34
N LEU A 19 -17.52 -30.35 11.05
CA LEU A 19 -18.56 -30.37 12.08
C LEU A 19 -18.86 -31.76 12.63
N ARG A 20 -18.47 -32.83 11.92
CA ARG A 20 -18.89 -34.23 12.16
C ARG A 20 -20.41 -34.44 12.15
N ARG A 21 -21.17 -33.48 11.62
CA ARG A 21 -22.63 -33.52 11.44
C ARG A 21 -23.03 -32.63 10.27
N LYS A 22 -24.28 -32.75 9.83
CA LYS A 22 -24.85 -31.78 8.88
C LYS A 22 -25.10 -30.45 9.61
N PRO A 23 -24.71 -29.29 9.04
CA PRO A 23 -25.13 -27.99 9.55
C PRO A 23 -26.63 -27.82 9.34
N ASN A 24 -27.30 -27.16 10.29
CA ASN A 24 -28.70 -26.75 10.13
C ASN A 24 -28.81 -25.57 9.14
N ASP A 25 -30.03 -25.24 8.72
CA ASP A 25 -30.24 -24.21 7.68
C ASP A 25 -29.70 -22.84 8.08
N PHE A 26 -29.84 -22.47 9.36
CA PHE A 26 -29.31 -21.20 9.86
C PHE A 26 -27.78 -21.20 9.91
N GLU A 27 -27.15 -22.28 10.34
CA GLU A 27 -25.69 -22.45 10.33
C GLU A 27 -25.12 -22.37 8.90
N ARG A 28 -25.83 -22.90 7.89
CA ARG A 28 -25.45 -22.76 6.48
C ARG A 28 -25.43 -21.29 6.05
N GLU A 29 -26.47 -20.54 6.39
CA GLU A 29 -26.53 -19.10 6.08
C GLU A 29 -25.43 -18.31 6.80
N VAL A 30 -25.15 -18.61 8.07
CA VAL A 30 -24.03 -18.01 8.81
C VAL A 30 -22.71 -18.24 8.09
N LEU A 31 -22.40 -19.51 7.76
CA LEU A 31 -21.16 -19.88 7.08
C LEU A 31 -21.04 -19.22 5.71
N LYS A 32 -22.15 -19.18 4.94
CA LYS A 32 -22.19 -18.54 3.62
C LYS A 32 -21.91 -17.04 3.70
N HIS A 33 -22.51 -16.32 4.65
CA HIS A 33 -22.24 -14.89 4.88
C HIS A 33 -20.79 -14.62 5.31
N VAL A 34 -20.25 -15.40 6.26
CA VAL A 34 -18.85 -15.27 6.71
C VAL A 34 -17.88 -15.52 5.57
N TYR A 35 -18.09 -16.59 4.79
CA TYR A 35 -17.20 -16.94 3.69
C TYR A 35 -17.30 -15.97 2.53
N TYR A 36 -18.51 -15.50 2.19
CA TYR A 36 -18.67 -14.48 1.15
C TYR A 36 -17.97 -13.18 1.54
N SER A 37 -18.11 -12.74 2.79
CA SER A 37 -17.39 -11.58 3.34
C SER A 37 -15.87 -11.76 3.23
N ARG A 38 -15.36 -12.95 3.59
CA ARG A 38 -13.93 -13.29 3.49
C ARG A 38 -13.45 -13.36 2.04
N TYR A 39 -14.23 -13.92 1.13
CA TYR A 39 -13.91 -14.04 -0.29
C TYR A 39 -13.74 -12.66 -0.95
N LEU A 40 -14.67 -11.75 -0.72
CA LEU A 40 -14.57 -10.37 -1.23
C LEU A 40 -13.31 -9.66 -0.70
N ASN A 41 -12.95 -9.96 0.55
CA ASN A 41 -11.77 -9.42 1.23
C ASN A 41 -10.47 -10.18 0.90
N ASN A 42 -10.52 -11.24 0.10
CA ASN A 42 -9.37 -12.02 -0.35
C ASN A 42 -9.47 -12.37 -1.84
N PRO A 43 -9.43 -11.37 -2.73
CA PRO A 43 -9.78 -11.57 -4.12
C PRO A 43 -8.75 -12.38 -4.94
N ILE A 44 -7.54 -12.53 -4.43
CA ILE A 44 -6.46 -13.27 -5.09
C ILE A 44 -5.94 -14.32 -4.09
N PRO A 45 -6.15 -15.62 -4.36
CA PRO A 45 -5.69 -16.69 -3.47
C PRO A 45 -4.18 -16.59 -3.18
N GLY A 46 -3.82 -16.82 -1.91
CA GLY A 46 -2.42 -16.77 -1.45
C GLY A 46 -1.90 -15.38 -1.05
N ILE A 47 -2.57 -14.28 -1.43
CA ILE A 47 -2.15 -12.92 -1.03
C ILE A 47 -2.21 -12.73 0.50
N ASN A 48 -3.28 -13.20 1.14
CA ASN A 48 -3.46 -13.01 2.59
C ASN A 48 -2.45 -13.78 3.46
N ASN A 49 -1.79 -14.81 2.95
CA ASN A 49 -0.74 -15.53 3.71
C ASN A 49 0.58 -14.75 3.71
N ILE A 50 0.67 -13.68 2.92
CA ILE A 50 1.90 -12.96 2.60
C ILE A 50 1.82 -11.52 3.12
N ILE A 51 0.61 -10.96 3.22
CA ILE A 51 0.37 -9.69 3.92
C ILE A 51 0.30 -10.00 5.41
N ASN A 52 1.30 -9.55 6.18
CA ASN A 52 1.30 -9.55 7.64
C ASN A 52 0.18 -8.66 8.18
N HIS A 53 -1.08 -9.10 8.11
CA HIS A 53 -2.27 -8.51 8.73
C HIS A 53 -2.45 -6.98 8.62
N GLY A 54 -1.68 -6.31 7.75
CA GLY A 54 -1.51 -4.87 7.72
C GLY A 54 -2.85 -4.22 7.50
N GLY A 55 -3.37 -3.60 8.56
CA GLY A 55 -4.62 -2.88 8.49
C GLY A 55 -4.48 -1.67 7.57
N ASN A 56 -5.38 -0.73 7.75
CA ASN A 56 -5.19 0.61 7.20
C ASN A 56 -4.38 1.49 8.16
N TYR A 57 -3.62 0.86 9.07
CA TYR A 57 -2.92 1.49 10.19
C TYR A 57 -1.54 0.88 10.35
N LEU A 58 -0.56 1.72 10.65
CA LEU A 58 0.80 1.36 11.00
C LEU A 58 1.17 2.06 12.30
N ARG A 59 1.56 1.30 13.32
CA ARG A 59 2.06 1.87 14.57
C ARG A 59 3.52 2.27 14.36
N ILE A 60 3.80 3.54 14.65
CA ILE A 60 5.14 4.10 14.47
C ILE A 60 5.95 4.01 15.76
N ASP A 61 5.32 4.35 16.87
CA ASP A 61 5.88 4.31 18.23
C ASP A 61 4.73 4.17 19.24
N GLU A 62 4.95 4.48 20.52
CA GLU A 62 3.94 4.32 21.57
C GLU A 62 2.77 5.30 21.47
N SER A 63 3.01 6.49 20.93
CA SER A 63 2.01 7.57 20.87
C SER A 63 1.53 7.84 19.46
N THR A 64 2.19 7.32 18.43
CA THR A 64 1.97 7.72 17.04
C THR A 64 1.50 6.57 16.15
N GLN A 65 0.41 6.80 15.42
CA GLN A 65 -0.10 5.89 14.41
C GLN A 65 -0.33 6.58 13.07
N LEU A 66 0.10 5.93 12.00
CA LEU A 66 -0.17 6.32 10.64
C LEU A 66 -1.43 5.60 10.14
N ALA A 67 -2.42 6.36 9.69
CA ALA A 67 -3.59 5.85 8.99
C ALA A 67 -3.46 6.09 7.47
N VAL A 68 -3.70 5.04 6.69
CA VAL A 68 -3.73 5.09 5.23
C VAL A 68 -5.05 4.57 4.71
N GLY A 69 -5.87 5.47 4.15
CA GLY A 69 -7.13 5.09 3.52
C GLY A 69 -7.02 5.13 2.00
N MET A 70 -7.62 4.16 1.33
CA MET A 70 -7.60 4.05 -0.13
C MET A 70 -9.02 3.98 -0.69
N GLU A 71 -9.19 4.47 -1.92
CA GLU A 71 -10.45 4.46 -2.67
C GLU A 71 -10.14 4.31 -4.15
N SER A 72 -10.89 3.48 -4.85
CA SER A 72 -10.80 3.40 -6.30
C SER A 72 -12.13 3.05 -6.95
N LYS A 73 -12.40 3.66 -8.11
CA LYS A 73 -13.50 3.23 -8.98
C LYS A 73 -13.27 1.77 -9.42
N GLY A 74 -14.35 0.99 -9.50
CA GLY A 74 -14.27 -0.41 -9.92
C GLY A 74 -13.70 -1.37 -8.87
N SER A 75 -13.53 -0.93 -7.61
CA SER A 75 -13.09 -1.80 -6.51
C SER A 75 -14.08 -2.95 -6.25
N ILE A 76 -13.57 -4.14 -5.95
CA ILE A 76 -14.39 -5.31 -5.60
C ILE A 76 -15.20 -5.04 -4.33
N ILE A 77 -14.56 -4.42 -3.34
CA ILE A 77 -15.19 -3.84 -2.17
C ILE A 77 -15.12 -2.33 -2.31
N SER A 78 -16.28 -1.67 -2.20
CA SER A 78 -16.31 -0.21 -2.14
C SER A 78 -15.60 0.25 -0.88
N THR A 79 -14.67 1.19 -1.02
CA THR A 79 -13.81 1.71 0.05
C THR A 79 -13.75 3.22 -0.09
N SER A 80 -13.35 3.90 0.98
CA SER A 80 -13.20 5.35 0.96
C SER A 80 -11.87 5.74 1.56
N ALA A 81 -11.20 6.69 0.89
CA ALA A 81 -9.86 7.11 1.28
C ALA A 81 -9.84 7.77 2.65
N VAL A 82 -10.97 8.27 3.15
CA VAL A 82 -11.05 9.02 4.42
C VAL A 82 -11.23 8.11 5.63
N LYS A 83 -11.74 6.89 5.44
CA LYS A 83 -12.30 6.09 6.53
C LYS A 83 -11.30 5.53 7.52
N ALA A 84 -10.07 5.25 7.07
CA ALA A 84 -9.00 4.88 7.99
C ALA A 84 -8.77 6.00 9.01
N CYS A 85 -8.61 7.24 8.55
CA CYS A 85 -8.47 8.40 9.43
C CYS A 85 -9.70 8.58 10.35
N THR A 86 -10.92 8.40 9.82
CA THR A 86 -12.16 8.47 10.61
C THR A 86 -12.19 7.50 11.78
N ALA A 87 -11.73 6.26 11.59
CA ALA A 87 -11.68 5.28 12.67
C ALA A 87 -10.70 5.67 13.79
N LEU A 88 -9.62 6.40 13.46
CA LEU A 88 -8.72 6.99 14.46
C LEU A 88 -9.19 8.37 14.98
N GLY A 89 -10.39 8.82 14.62
CA GLY A 89 -10.92 10.12 15.06
C GLY A 89 -10.26 11.34 14.41
N ILE A 90 -9.45 11.15 13.36
CA ILE A 90 -8.72 12.22 12.67
C ILE A 90 -9.22 12.45 11.24
N LYS A 91 -8.80 13.56 10.64
CA LYS A 91 -9.00 13.84 9.20
C LYS A 91 -7.69 13.57 8.43
N PRO A 92 -7.76 13.11 7.17
CA PRO A 92 -6.57 12.98 6.35
C PRO A 92 -5.92 14.35 6.10
N ARG A 93 -4.60 14.42 6.22
CA ARG A 93 -3.81 15.64 6.00
C ARG A 93 -3.22 15.72 4.59
N LEU A 94 -2.88 14.58 4.00
CA LEU A 94 -2.38 14.47 2.64
C LEU A 94 -3.24 13.51 1.82
N LYS A 95 -3.50 13.84 0.55
CA LYS A 95 -4.22 13.00 -0.41
C LYS A 95 -3.47 12.90 -1.72
N TYR A 96 -3.06 11.69 -2.09
CA TYR A 96 -2.76 11.32 -3.47
C TYR A 96 -4.06 11.10 -4.25
N LYS A 97 -4.17 11.58 -5.48
CA LYS A 97 -5.34 11.47 -6.35
C LYS A 97 -4.93 11.23 -7.80
N SER A 98 -5.21 10.04 -8.31
CA SER A 98 -5.13 9.73 -9.74
C SER A 98 -6.46 9.99 -10.44
N LYS A 99 -6.58 9.61 -11.72
CA LYS A 99 -7.84 9.69 -12.47
C LYS A 99 -8.94 8.79 -11.90
N GLN A 100 -8.56 7.67 -11.29
CA GLN A 100 -9.48 6.61 -10.87
C GLN A 100 -9.45 6.34 -9.36
N SER A 101 -8.40 6.79 -8.66
CA SER A 101 -8.16 6.42 -7.28
C SER A 101 -7.73 7.59 -6.40
N LYS A 102 -7.84 7.39 -5.10
CA LYS A 102 -7.34 8.28 -4.05
C LYS A 102 -6.66 7.46 -2.97
N ILE A 103 -5.54 7.94 -2.47
CA ILE A 103 -4.87 7.41 -1.28
C ILE A 103 -4.72 8.59 -0.33
N SER A 104 -5.08 8.43 0.94
CA SER A 104 -4.95 9.50 1.92
C SER A 104 -4.24 9.05 3.17
N PHE A 105 -3.55 10.01 3.78
CA PHE A 105 -2.64 9.79 4.88
C PHE A 105 -3.01 10.73 6.03
N GLY A 106 -3.03 10.19 7.24
CA GLY A 106 -3.22 10.96 8.47
C GLY A 106 -2.39 10.37 9.60
N ILE A 107 -1.93 11.22 10.49
CA ILE A 107 -1.19 10.84 11.70
C ILE A 107 -2.09 11.10 12.91
N ALA A 108 -2.25 10.08 13.74
CA ALA A 108 -2.87 10.19 15.05
C ALA A 108 -1.75 10.21 16.10
N GLN A 109 -1.75 11.24 16.96
CA GLN A 109 -0.86 11.38 18.11
C GLN A 109 -1.62 11.04 19.41
N ASN A 110 -0.89 10.76 20.49
CA ASN A 110 -1.42 10.40 21.80
C ASN A 110 -2.34 9.16 21.81
N THR A 111 -1.99 8.13 21.02
CA THR A 111 -2.64 6.81 21.11
C THR A 111 -2.09 6.02 22.31
N THR A 112 -2.03 6.63 23.49
CA THR A 112 -1.58 5.97 24.71
C THR A 112 -2.45 4.74 24.97
N HIS A 113 -1.82 3.57 25.10
CA HIS A 113 -2.43 2.27 25.43
C HIS A 113 -3.13 1.50 24.29
N GLN A 114 -2.50 1.39 23.11
CA GLN A 114 -3.03 0.58 22.00
C GLN A 114 -2.22 -0.69 21.71
N ASN A 115 -2.16 -1.57 22.70
CA ASN A 115 -2.28 -3.01 22.47
C ASN A 115 -3.27 -3.54 23.51
N PRO A 116 -4.58 -3.30 23.34
CA PRO A 116 -5.56 -3.89 24.25
C PRO A 116 -5.37 -5.40 24.14
N ILE A 117 -4.91 -6.01 25.24
CA ILE A 117 -4.78 -7.45 25.30
C ILE A 117 -6.20 -7.97 25.30
N ILE A 118 -6.62 -8.60 24.20
CA ILE A 118 -7.91 -9.30 24.17
C ILE A 118 -7.84 -10.40 25.23
N THR A 119 -8.71 -10.33 26.21
CA THR A 119 -8.87 -11.27 27.32
C THR A 119 -9.98 -12.28 27.07
N GLY A 120 -10.83 -12.03 26.07
CA GLY A 120 -11.99 -12.87 25.74
C GLY A 120 -13.23 -12.54 26.56
N HIS A 121 -13.32 -11.30 27.04
CA HIS A 121 -14.44 -10.75 27.83
C HIS A 121 -14.96 -9.42 27.26
N GLU A 122 -14.42 -8.98 26.13
CA GLU A 122 -14.73 -7.71 25.51
C GLU A 122 -16.10 -7.72 24.83
N GLU A 123 -16.78 -6.60 24.88
CA GLU A 123 -18.03 -6.33 24.19
C GLU A 123 -17.76 -5.80 22.77
N LEU A 124 -18.64 -6.17 21.84
CA LEU A 124 -18.56 -5.86 20.43
C LEU A 124 -19.64 -4.85 20.05
N PHE A 125 -19.24 -3.65 19.62
CA PHE A 125 -20.15 -2.61 19.14
C PHE A 125 -19.89 -2.27 17.68
N PHE A 126 -20.94 -2.14 16.90
CA PHE A 126 -20.86 -1.70 15.52
C PHE A 126 -21.52 -0.32 15.38
N LEU A 127 -20.74 0.65 14.92
CA LEU A 127 -21.16 2.00 14.64
C LEU A 127 -21.30 2.17 13.13
N GLN A 128 -22.53 2.34 12.67
CA GLN A 128 -22.83 2.57 11.25
C GLN A 128 -22.26 3.92 10.80
N ASP A 129 -21.68 3.93 9.60
CA ASP A 129 -21.12 5.13 9.01
C ASP A 129 -22.14 6.27 8.82
N ASN A 130 -21.77 7.49 9.22
CA ASN A 130 -22.53 8.72 9.02
C ASN A 130 -21.61 9.95 9.18
N LYS A 131 -22.18 11.17 9.15
CA LYS A 131 -21.42 12.43 9.25
C LYS A 131 -20.76 12.69 10.62
N VAL A 132 -21.32 12.12 11.69
CA VAL A 132 -20.86 12.33 13.08
C VAL A 132 -19.89 11.25 13.57
N LEU A 133 -19.64 10.21 12.76
CA LEU A 133 -18.78 9.10 13.14
C LEU A 133 -17.37 9.54 13.51
N VAL A 134 -16.79 10.53 12.83
CA VAL A 134 -15.42 11.02 13.14
C VAL A 134 -15.34 11.57 14.56
N SER A 135 -16.32 12.39 14.98
CA SER A 135 -16.33 12.99 16.33
C SER A 135 -16.66 11.95 17.40
N ALA A 136 -17.55 11.00 17.10
CA ALA A 136 -17.80 9.86 17.99
C ALA A 136 -16.56 9.00 18.18
N CYS A 137 -15.85 8.67 17.10
CA CYS A 137 -14.59 7.91 17.17
C CYS A 137 -13.51 8.68 17.92
N ALA A 138 -13.39 10.01 17.76
CA ALA A 138 -12.43 10.81 18.50
C ALA A 138 -12.65 10.71 20.03
N ASP A 139 -13.90 10.86 20.48
CA ASP A 139 -14.24 10.70 21.90
C ASP A 139 -14.04 9.25 22.40
N ILE A 140 -14.28 8.23 21.56
CA ILE A 140 -14.06 6.82 21.91
C ILE A 140 -12.57 6.49 21.98
N MET A 141 -11.76 7.01 21.07
CA MET A 141 -10.32 6.79 21.02
C MET A 141 -9.60 7.41 22.23
N ALA A 142 -10.23 8.37 22.91
CA ALA A 142 -9.75 8.92 24.18
C ALA A 142 -9.99 7.97 25.39
N LEU A 143 -10.73 6.87 25.19
CA LEU A 143 -10.86 5.82 26.20
C LEU A 143 -9.68 4.84 26.07
N GLU A 144 -9.16 4.38 27.21
CA GLU A 144 -8.10 3.37 27.25
C GLU A 144 -8.62 1.97 26.89
N SER A 145 -7.74 1.08 26.42
CA SER A 145 -8.01 -0.34 26.18
C SER A 145 -9.14 -0.64 25.17
N ILE A 146 -9.24 0.15 24.10
CA ILE A 146 -10.21 -0.07 23.01
C ILE A 146 -9.51 -0.47 21.71
N ILE A 147 -10.07 -1.45 21.01
CA ILE A 147 -9.71 -1.77 19.62
C ILE A 147 -10.78 -1.17 18.70
N VAL A 148 -10.34 -0.35 17.76
CA VAL A 148 -11.20 0.25 16.74
C VAL A 148 -10.81 -0.27 15.37
N LYS A 149 -11.76 -0.88 14.66
CA LYS A 149 -11.53 -1.48 13.35
C LYS A 149 -12.51 -0.94 12.33
N HIS A 150 -12.00 -0.42 11.22
CA HIS A 150 -12.85 -0.02 10.11
C HIS A 150 -13.45 -1.25 9.40
N ILE A 151 -14.74 -1.20 9.11
CA ILE A 151 -15.49 -2.22 8.40
C ILE A 151 -15.97 -1.63 7.08
N ASN A 152 -15.42 -2.16 5.98
CA ASN A 152 -15.89 -1.86 4.64
C ASN A 152 -17.26 -2.54 4.38
N PRO A 153 -18.02 -2.07 3.36
CA PRO A 153 -19.14 -2.80 2.77
C PRO A 153 -18.89 -4.30 2.67
N ALA A 154 -19.90 -5.09 3.06
CA ALA A 154 -19.88 -6.56 3.03
C ALA A 154 -18.74 -7.22 3.82
N SER A 155 -18.09 -6.51 4.75
CA SER A 155 -16.85 -6.96 5.40
C SER A 155 -16.97 -7.22 6.90
N LEU A 156 -18.16 -7.14 7.49
CA LEU A 156 -18.32 -7.32 8.95
C LEU A 156 -17.96 -8.75 9.40
N GLY A 157 -18.39 -9.78 8.66
CA GLY A 157 -18.03 -11.17 8.94
C GLY A 157 -16.52 -11.41 8.90
N TYR A 158 -15.84 -10.84 7.90
CA TYR A 158 -14.38 -10.83 7.83
C TYR A 158 -13.75 -10.08 9.03
N GLY A 159 -14.31 -8.92 9.39
CA GLY A 159 -13.86 -8.10 10.51
C GLY A 159 -13.89 -8.84 11.84
N LEU A 160 -15.02 -9.49 12.15
CA LEU A 160 -15.25 -10.31 13.34
C LEU A 160 -14.29 -11.52 13.38
N ASN A 161 -14.17 -12.27 12.28
CA ASN A 161 -13.25 -13.40 12.20
C ASN A 161 -11.79 -12.98 12.47
N SER A 162 -11.39 -11.81 11.96
CA SER A 162 -10.03 -11.29 12.16
C SER A 162 -9.78 -10.74 13.57
N ILE A 163 -10.81 -10.33 14.33
CA ILE A 163 -10.67 -9.97 15.76
C ILE A 163 -10.56 -11.22 16.63
N SER A 164 -11.36 -12.25 16.32
CA SER A 164 -11.27 -13.55 16.96
C SER A 164 -9.85 -14.15 16.88
N ASN A 165 -9.16 -13.93 15.75
CA ASN A 165 -7.80 -14.38 15.46
C ASN A 165 -7.58 -15.88 15.77
N ASN A 166 -8.62 -16.69 15.59
CA ASN A 166 -8.66 -18.12 15.92
C ASN A 166 -8.36 -18.45 17.40
N LYS A 167 -8.35 -17.44 18.28
CA LYS A 167 -8.06 -17.59 19.71
C LYS A 167 -9.30 -17.43 20.56
N TYR A 168 -10.19 -16.49 20.21
CA TYR A 168 -11.38 -16.14 20.98
C TYR A 168 -12.64 -16.41 20.19
N GLY A 169 -13.58 -17.15 20.76
CA GLY A 169 -14.93 -17.25 20.22
C GLY A 169 -15.74 -16.00 20.42
N MET A 170 -17.00 -16.05 19.98
CA MET A 170 -17.87 -14.90 19.94
C MET A 170 -19.31 -15.33 20.21
N ASP A 171 -19.98 -14.66 21.14
CA ASP A 171 -21.42 -14.75 21.30
C ASP A 171 -22.05 -13.55 20.61
N ILE A 172 -22.85 -13.79 19.58
CA ILE A 172 -23.53 -12.76 18.79
C ILE A 172 -25.04 -12.83 19.05
N HIS A 173 -25.65 -11.67 19.24
CA HIS A 173 -27.08 -11.53 19.52
C HIS A 173 -27.79 -10.81 18.37
N LEU A 174 -28.83 -11.45 17.83
CA LEU A 174 -29.68 -10.91 16.77
C LEU A 174 -31.15 -10.89 17.22
N SER A 175 -31.91 -9.89 16.75
CA SER A 175 -33.36 -9.79 17.04
C SER A 175 -34.20 -10.68 16.12
N SER A 176 -33.68 -11.01 14.93
CA SER A 176 -34.28 -11.94 13.98
C SER A 176 -33.21 -12.69 13.18
N ALA A 177 -33.56 -13.85 12.62
CA ALA A 177 -32.64 -14.64 11.80
C ALA A 177 -32.19 -13.88 10.54
N ALA A 178 -33.06 -13.04 9.96
CA ALA A 178 -32.76 -12.26 8.76
C ALA A 178 -31.60 -11.26 8.93
N GLN A 179 -31.33 -10.83 10.17
CA GLN A 179 -30.23 -9.91 10.47
C GLN A 179 -28.85 -10.52 10.27
N ILE A 180 -28.72 -11.85 10.07
CA ILE A 180 -27.42 -12.47 9.78
C ILE A 180 -26.75 -11.89 8.53
N SER A 181 -27.55 -11.34 7.62
CA SER A 181 -27.09 -10.63 6.42
C SER A 181 -26.15 -9.47 6.71
N ILE A 182 -26.20 -8.88 7.92
CA ILE A 182 -25.29 -7.81 8.36
C ILE A 182 -23.81 -8.18 8.20
N LEU A 183 -23.47 -9.48 8.31
CA LEU A 183 -22.11 -9.96 8.16
C LEU A 183 -21.52 -9.71 6.76
N SER A 184 -22.37 -9.61 5.73
CA SER A 184 -21.93 -9.43 4.35
C SER A 184 -22.78 -8.45 3.53
N ASP A 185 -23.56 -7.60 4.18
CA ASP A 185 -24.38 -6.58 3.51
C ASP A 185 -23.50 -5.41 3.03
N LYS A 186 -23.74 -4.97 1.80
CA LYS A 186 -23.04 -3.82 1.18
C LYS A 186 -23.37 -2.49 1.87
N ASN A 187 -24.53 -2.40 2.53
CA ASN A 187 -24.93 -1.22 3.29
C ASN A 187 -24.36 -1.21 4.72
N THR A 188 -23.84 -2.35 5.19
CA THR A 188 -23.17 -2.44 6.48
C THR A 188 -21.71 -2.01 6.33
N HIS A 189 -21.43 -0.78 6.73
CA HIS A 189 -20.10 -0.19 6.72
C HIS A 189 -19.96 0.83 7.86
N GLY A 190 -18.77 0.97 8.42
CA GLY A 190 -18.56 1.81 9.59
C GLY A 190 -17.40 1.33 10.44
N VAL A 191 -17.58 1.29 11.76
CA VAL A 191 -16.53 0.96 12.71
C VAL A 191 -17.00 -0.11 13.68
N LEU A 192 -16.18 -1.14 13.85
CA LEU A 192 -16.32 -2.17 14.87
C LEU A 192 -15.41 -1.82 16.04
N ILE A 193 -15.99 -1.75 17.22
CA ILE A 193 -15.34 -1.43 18.49
C ILE A 193 -15.33 -2.69 19.34
N VAL A 194 -14.17 -3.01 19.88
CA VAL A 194 -13.97 -4.07 20.87
C VAL A 194 -13.44 -3.41 22.13
N ALA A 195 -14.18 -3.52 23.22
CA ALA A 195 -13.84 -2.84 24.46
C ALA A 195 -14.29 -3.67 25.66
N ASP A 196 -13.61 -3.51 26.79
CA ASP A 196 -14.01 -4.16 28.03
C ASP A 196 -15.44 -3.80 28.44
N GLN A 197 -16.09 -4.74 29.12
CA GLN A 197 -17.48 -4.61 29.56
C GLN A 197 -17.74 -3.34 30.38
N HIS A 198 -16.78 -2.90 31.20
CA HIS A 198 -16.89 -1.69 32.03
C HIS A 198 -16.94 -0.39 31.21
N LEU A 199 -16.47 -0.40 29.96
CA LEU A 199 -16.53 0.76 29.05
C LEU A 199 -17.84 0.84 28.27
N SER A 200 -18.67 -0.21 28.30
CA SER A 200 -19.94 -0.29 27.55
C SER A 200 -20.87 0.91 27.81
N GLY A 201 -20.99 1.34 29.06
CA GLY A 201 -21.79 2.52 29.43
C GLY A 201 -21.23 3.82 28.85
N LYS A 202 -19.91 4.01 28.91
CA LYS A 202 -19.23 5.20 28.36
C LYS A 202 -19.39 5.27 26.84
N ILE A 203 -19.15 4.15 26.14
CA ILE A 203 -19.30 4.07 24.67
C ILE A 203 -20.73 4.41 24.25
N LYS A 204 -21.75 3.82 24.91
CA LYS A 204 -23.16 4.14 24.63
C LYS A 204 -23.48 5.61 24.90
N GLY A 205 -22.93 6.18 25.98
CA GLY A 205 -23.04 7.60 26.31
C GLY A 205 -22.46 8.51 25.23
N ILE A 206 -21.25 8.21 24.74
CA ILE A 206 -20.61 8.94 23.64
C ILE A 206 -21.46 8.83 22.37
N CYS A 207 -21.92 7.63 22.01
CA CYS A 207 -22.78 7.45 20.84
C CYS A 207 -24.06 8.29 20.96
N LYS A 208 -24.71 8.32 22.13
CA LYS A 208 -25.89 9.15 22.38
C LYS A 208 -25.59 10.65 22.25
N LYS A 209 -24.48 11.13 22.82
CA LYS A 209 -24.01 12.52 22.72
C LYS A 209 -23.89 12.98 21.27
N HIS A 210 -23.30 12.14 20.41
CA HIS A 210 -23.08 12.47 18.99
C HIS A 210 -24.29 12.14 18.09
N LYS A 211 -25.37 11.55 18.62
CA LYS A 211 -26.47 10.97 17.82
C LYS A 211 -25.98 9.90 16.83
N GLN A 212 -24.97 9.14 17.24
CA GLN A 212 -24.36 8.06 16.48
C GLN A 212 -25.12 6.75 16.72
N SER A 213 -25.51 6.07 15.64
CA SER A 213 -26.10 4.72 15.74
C SER A 213 -25.05 3.75 16.29
N CYS A 214 -25.43 2.98 17.30
CA CYS A 214 -24.59 2.00 17.97
C CYS A 214 -25.35 0.70 18.16
N LEU A 215 -24.92 -0.34 17.46
CA LEU A 215 -25.44 -1.69 17.57
C LEU A 215 -24.54 -2.51 18.49
N HIS A 216 -25.07 -3.04 19.58
CA HIS A 216 -24.36 -4.03 20.38
C HIS A 216 -24.51 -5.40 19.73
N LEU A 217 -23.41 -5.94 19.19
CA LEU A 217 -23.41 -7.21 18.48
C LEU A 217 -23.31 -8.41 19.43
N GLY A 218 -22.63 -8.25 20.56
CA GLY A 218 -22.42 -9.31 21.54
C GLY A 218 -21.04 -9.21 22.20
N SER A 219 -20.42 -10.34 22.52
CA SER A 219 -19.16 -10.39 23.29
C SER A 219 -18.17 -11.42 22.78
N LEU A 220 -16.89 -11.22 23.04
CA LEU A 220 -15.86 -12.24 22.88
C LEU A 220 -15.95 -13.26 24.01
N LYS A 221 -15.46 -14.48 23.73
CA LYS A 221 -15.39 -15.60 24.67
C LYS A 221 -14.05 -16.31 24.54
N LYS A 222 -13.54 -16.85 25.65
CA LYS A 222 -12.36 -17.74 25.65
C LYS A 222 -12.61 -19.07 24.94
N ILE A 223 -13.85 -19.55 24.96
CA ILE A 223 -14.25 -20.77 24.25
C ILE A 223 -14.21 -20.49 22.75
N GLN A 224 -13.57 -21.35 21.96
CA GLN A 224 -13.33 -21.16 20.52
C GLN A 224 -14.55 -21.53 19.65
N PHE A 225 -15.71 -20.99 20.01
CA PHE A 225 -16.97 -21.17 19.28
C PHE A 225 -17.60 -19.82 18.95
N MET A 226 -18.24 -19.74 17.78
CA MET A 226 -19.17 -18.68 17.43
C MET A 226 -20.59 -19.16 17.73
N SER A 227 -21.19 -18.60 18.78
CA SER A 227 -22.60 -18.83 19.11
C SER A 227 -23.42 -17.66 18.58
N ILE A 228 -24.53 -17.95 17.91
CA ILE A 228 -25.46 -16.91 17.45
C ILE A 228 -26.83 -17.17 18.03
N SER A 229 -27.30 -16.23 18.84
CA SER A 229 -28.60 -16.26 19.50
C SER A 229 -29.59 -15.35 18.79
N VAL A 230 -30.76 -15.89 18.45
CA VAL A 230 -31.90 -15.13 17.92
C VAL A 230 -33.01 -15.12 18.96
N ARG A 231 -33.41 -13.93 19.44
CA ARG A 231 -34.43 -13.78 20.51
C ARG A 231 -34.15 -14.68 21.72
N LYS A 232 -32.89 -14.67 22.20
CA LYS A 232 -32.37 -15.47 23.33
C LYS A 232 -32.30 -16.98 23.12
N LYS A 233 -32.63 -17.50 21.92
CA LYS A 233 -32.43 -18.93 21.58
C LYS A 233 -31.19 -19.08 20.72
N THR A 234 -30.24 -19.92 21.13
CA THR A 234 -29.08 -20.29 20.31
C THR A 234 -29.55 -21.00 19.04
N LYS A 235 -29.20 -20.45 17.88
CA LYS A 235 -29.57 -21.00 16.56
C LYS A 235 -28.38 -21.56 15.79
N ALA A 236 -27.18 -21.04 16.06
CA ALA A 236 -25.92 -21.58 15.54
C ALA A 236 -24.91 -21.68 16.69
N ASN A 237 -24.13 -22.75 16.68
CA ASN A 237 -22.97 -22.92 17.55
C ASN A 237 -21.86 -23.62 16.76
N LEU A 238 -20.92 -22.83 16.26
CA LEU A 238 -19.95 -23.24 15.26
C LEU A 238 -18.52 -23.14 15.82
N PRO A 239 -17.71 -24.20 15.81
CA PRO A 239 -16.29 -24.09 16.15
C PRO A 239 -15.59 -23.08 15.24
N LEU A 240 -14.64 -22.29 15.75
CA LEU A 240 -13.92 -21.29 14.92
C LEU A 240 -13.17 -21.93 13.74
N SER A 241 -12.74 -23.19 13.87
CA SER A 241 -12.15 -23.94 12.76
C SER A 241 -13.08 -23.99 11.54
N THR A 242 -14.40 -24.01 11.77
CA THR A 242 -15.39 -23.99 10.69
C THR A 242 -15.43 -22.68 9.93
N LEU A 243 -15.19 -21.55 10.59
CA LEU A 243 -15.11 -20.24 9.91
C LEU A 243 -13.87 -20.13 9.01
N ASN A 244 -12.90 -21.03 9.23
CA ASN A 244 -11.61 -21.03 8.55
C ASN A 244 -11.43 -22.09 7.47
N ILE A 245 -12.42 -22.95 7.21
CA ILE A 245 -12.36 -24.05 6.24
C ILE A 245 -12.07 -23.56 4.81
N THR A 246 -12.29 -22.28 4.51
CA THR A 246 -12.05 -21.72 3.18
C THR A 246 -10.57 -21.52 2.88
N GLU A 247 -9.96 -22.53 2.27
CA GLU A 247 -9.30 -22.21 0.99
C GLU A 247 -10.42 -21.98 -0.04
N PRO A 248 -10.52 -20.80 -0.70
CA PRO A 248 -11.33 -20.71 -1.91
C PRO A 248 -10.86 -21.81 -2.88
N PRO A 249 -11.70 -22.27 -3.84
CA PRO A 249 -11.27 -23.28 -4.81
C PRO A 249 -9.89 -22.88 -5.34
N LYS A 250 -8.91 -23.79 -5.23
CA LYS A 250 -7.59 -23.62 -5.80
C LYS A 250 -7.80 -23.47 -7.30
N ILE A 251 -8.04 -22.25 -7.76
CA ILE A 251 -7.89 -21.94 -9.16
C ILE A 251 -6.39 -22.13 -9.37
N SER A 252 -6.02 -23.20 -10.07
CA SER A 252 -4.66 -23.35 -10.55
C SER A 252 -4.40 -22.15 -11.46
N ILE A 253 -3.77 -21.13 -10.89
CA ILE A 253 -3.37 -19.96 -11.66
C ILE A 253 -2.24 -20.44 -12.56
N VAL A 254 -2.57 -20.69 -13.82
CA VAL A 254 -1.61 -21.14 -14.82
C VAL A 254 -0.87 -19.90 -15.28
N PRO A 255 0.47 -19.92 -15.36
CA PRO A 255 1.23 -18.82 -15.93
C PRO A 255 0.65 -18.42 -17.27
N ALA A 256 0.30 -17.14 -17.42
CA ALA A 256 -0.06 -16.62 -18.72
C ALA A 256 1.18 -16.76 -19.61
N VAL A 257 1.11 -17.58 -20.67
CA VAL A 257 2.16 -17.60 -21.67
C VAL A 257 2.13 -16.23 -22.33
N PRO A 258 3.18 -15.40 -22.19
CA PRO A 258 3.20 -14.11 -22.86
C PRO A 258 3.06 -14.40 -24.35
N LYS A 259 2.03 -13.87 -25.01
CA LYS A 259 1.99 -13.87 -26.47
C LYS A 259 3.27 -13.16 -26.90
N SER A 260 4.24 -13.92 -27.40
CA SER A 260 5.51 -13.37 -27.85
C SER A 260 5.17 -12.36 -28.96
N GLY A 261 5.16 -11.08 -28.62
CA GLY A 261 5.18 -10.03 -29.63
C GLY A 261 6.35 -10.31 -30.56
N LYS A 262 6.19 -10.03 -31.86
CA LYS A 262 7.31 -10.11 -32.81
C LYS A 262 8.51 -9.44 -32.14
N LYS A 263 9.61 -10.20 -31.99
CA LYS A 263 10.90 -9.64 -31.58
C LYS A 263 11.35 -8.74 -32.72
N ASP A 264 10.84 -7.52 -32.78
CA ASP A 264 11.38 -6.53 -33.69
C ASP A 264 12.86 -6.38 -33.32
N LYS A 265 13.75 -6.67 -34.28
CA LYS A 265 15.19 -6.47 -34.09
C LYS A 265 15.37 -4.99 -33.76
N LEU A 266 15.76 -4.70 -32.50
CA LEU A 266 16.13 -3.36 -32.07
C LEU A 266 17.19 -2.83 -33.04
N LYS A 267 16.95 -1.66 -33.63
CA LYS A 267 17.93 -1.04 -34.52
C LYS A 267 19.13 -0.63 -33.67
N SER A 268 20.32 -1.03 -34.08
CA SER A 268 21.55 -0.52 -33.47
C SER A 268 21.74 0.94 -33.89
N PHE A 269 21.94 1.82 -32.92
CA PHE A 269 22.29 3.22 -33.17
C PHE A 269 23.81 3.40 -33.06
N LYS A 270 24.37 4.13 -34.01
CA LYS A 270 25.74 4.64 -33.90
C LYS A 270 25.81 5.66 -32.77
N GLU A 271 26.90 5.60 -32.01
CA GLU A 271 27.20 6.59 -30.98
C GLU A 271 27.40 7.97 -31.60
N LEU A 272 26.88 8.99 -30.94
CA LEU A 272 27.02 10.37 -31.39
C LEU A 272 28.25 11.00 -30.76
N LYS A 273 28.90 11.92 -31.48
CA LYS A 273 29.99 12.73 -30.91
C LYS A 273 29.49 13.74 -29.85
N ASN A 274 28.21 14.09 -29.87
CA ASN A 274 27.60 15.09 -29.00
C ASN A 274 26.11 14.77 -28.74
N TYR A 275 25.71 14.77 -27.48
CA TYR A 275 24.35 14.46 -27.03
C TYR A 275 23.55 15.69 -26.52
N SER A 276 24.08 16.91 -26.64
CA SER A 276 23.48 18.14 -26.08
C SER A 276 22.02 18.35 -26.50
N SER A 277 21.71 18.14 -27.79
CA SER A 277 20.33 18.26 -28.30
C SER A 277 19.40 17.19 -27.71
N HIS A 278 19.92 15.98 -27.45
CA HIS A 278 19.17 14.89 -26.83
C HIS A 278 18.89 15.20 -25.35
N VAL A 279 19.86 15.74 -24.62
CA VAL A 279 19.69 16.21 -23.24
C VAL A 279 18.55 17.23 -23.15
N LEU A 280 18.59 18.28 -23.98
CA LEU A 280 17.55 19.33 -23.98
C LEU A 280 16.16 18.76 -24.30
N LYS A 281 16.08 17.82 -25.25
CA LYS A 281 14.82 17.17 -25.62
C LYS A 281 14.30 16.27 -24.50
N LEU A 282 15.18 15.52 -23.84
CA LEU A 282 14.84 14.67 -22.71
C LEU A 282 14.34 15.50 -21.52
N CYS A 283 15.01 16.60 -21.18
CA CYS A 283 14.56 17.55 -20.17
C CYS A 283 13.15 18.05 -20.42
N LYS A 284 12.85 18.44 -21.67
CA LYS A 284 11.49 18.89 -22.06
C LYS A 284 10.45 17.78 -21.87
N ILE A 285 10.80 16.52 -22.16
CA ILE A 285 9.90 15.37 -22.00
C ILE A 285 9.63 15.10 -20.52
N VAL A 286 10.67 15.04 -19.69
CA VAL A 286 10.55 14.75 -18.25
C VAL A 286 9.81 15.87 -17.53
N LYS A 287 10.12 17.15 -17.81
CA LYS A 287 9.42 18.31 -17.22
C LYS A 287 7.93 18.39 -17.60
N LYS A 288 7.53 17.84 -18.75
CA LYS A 288 6.12 17.79 -19.17
C LYS A 288 5.32 16.67 -18.52
N GLN A 289 5.96 15.76 -17.79
CA GLN A 289 5.23 14.75 -17.01
C GLN A 289 4.42 15.46 -15.93
N LYS A 290 3.10 15.19 -15.89
CA LYS A 290 2.19 15.80 -14.94
C LYS A 290 2.21 15.00 -13.64
N TRP A 291 2.40 15.71 -12.53
CA TRP A 291 2.48 15.16 -11.17
C TRP A 291 1.35 15.66 -10.26
N ASP A 292 0.19 16.03 -10.82
CA ASP A 292 -0.93 16.59 -10.06
C ASP A 292 -1.66 15.52 -9.24
N VAL A 293 -0.96 14.97 -8.25
CA VAL A 293 -1.42 13.84 -7.45
C VAL A 293 -1.62 14.22 -6.00
N TYR A 294 -0.79 15.06 -5.39
CA TYR A 294 -0.92 15.39 -3.97
C TYR A 294 -1.80 16.63 -3.69
N LYS A 295 -2.60 16.55 -2.62
CA LYS A 295 -3.40 17.64 -2.08
C LYS A 295 -3.28 17.68 -0.55
N PRO A 296 -2.98 18.85 0.05
CA PRO A 296 -2.61 20.12 -0.60
C PRO A 296 -1.30 20.02 -1.39
N GLN A 297 -1.10 20.93 -2.36
CA GLN A 297 0.11 20.92 -3.21
C GLN A 297 1.30 21.68 -2.61
N LYS A 298 1.11 22.39 -1.49
CA LYS A 298 2.10 23.32 -0.91
C LYS A 298 3.50 22.68 -0.77
N ASP A 299 3.54 21.47 -0.25
CA ASP A 299 4.79 20.75 0.05
C ASP A 299 5.02 19.58 -0.93
N ALA A 300 4.40 19.62 -2.12
CA ALA A 300 4.52 18.59 -3.14
C ALA A 300 5.55 18.99 -4.20
N VAL A 301 6.53 18.12 -4.43
CA VAL A 301 7.58 18.29 -5.44
C VAL A 301 7.65 17.02 -6.29
N GLY A 302 7.08 17.10 -7.49
CA GLY A 302 6.98 15.95 -8.40
C GLY A 302 6.27 14.77 -7.76
N SER A 303 6.98 13.66 -7.63
CA SER A 303 6.53 12.39 -7.05
C SER A 303 6.55 12.35 -5.51
N PHE A 304 7.02 13.39 -4.83
CA PHE A 304 7.18 13.43 -3.37
C PHE A 304 6.30 14.52 -2.73
N SER A 305 5.82 14.29 -1.51
CA SER A 305 5.16 15.32 -0.71
C SER A 305 5.29 15.06 0.80
N LEU A 306 5.46 16.13 1.59
CA LEU A 306 5.35 16.06 3.04
C LEU A 306 3.88 15.87 3.47
N ILE A 307 3.66 15.26 4.63
CA ILE A 307 2.34 15.26 5.26
C ILE A 307 2.17 16.60 6.02
N PRO A 308 1.20 17.46 5.65
CA PRO A 308 1.08 18.79 6.22
C PRO A 308 0.91 18.79 7.74
N GLY A 309 1.72 19.60 8.42
CA GLY A 309 1.71 19.72 9.88
C GLY A 309 2.28 18.50 10.62
N GLU A 310 2.88 17.55 9.89
CA GLU A 310 3.61 16.38 10.41
C GLU A 310 4.83 16.17 9.50
N ASN A 311 5.71 17.16 9.45
CA ASN A 311 6.79 17.22 8.45
C ASN A 311 7.81 16.08 8.61
N ASP A 312 7.77 15.35 9.71
CA ASP A 312 8.56 14.13 9.91
C ASP A 312 8.05 12.95 9.09
N PHE A 313 6.91 13.10 8.42
CA PHE A 313 6.37 12.12 7.50
C PHE A 313 6.31 12.67 6.08
N ALA A 314 6.66 11.80 5.14
CA ALA A 314 6.56 12.09 3.73
C ALA A 314 6.04 10.89 2.94
N VAL A 315 5.53 11.18 1.75
CA VAL A 315 5.01 10.18 0.82
C VAL A 315 5.69 10.36 -0.52
N SER A 316 6.08 9.24 -1.14
CA SER A 316 6.57 9.21 -2.51
C SER A 316 5.74 8.28 -3.39
N THR A 317 5.75 8.57 -4.68
CA THR A 317 5.24 7.71 -5.74
C THR A 317 6.38 7.38 -6.72
N PRO A 318 6.29 6.26 -7.44
CA PRO A 318 7.31 5.94 -8.43
C PRO A 318 7.31 6.93 -9.59
N ASP A 319 8.50 7.32 -10.06
CA ASP A 319 8.67 8.21 -11.23
C ASP A 319 9.04 7.46 -12.53
N ASN A 320 9.25 6.15 -12.43
CA ASN A 320 9.61 5.21 -13.49
C ASN A 320 8.42 4.32 -13.93
N ILE A 321 7.20 4.84 -13.83
CA ILE A 321 5.95 4.12 -14.16
C ILE A 321 5.88 3.59 -15.61
N HIS A 322 6.71 4.10 -16.51
CA HIS A 322 6.80 3.63 -17.90
C HIS A 322 7.33 2.18 -18.01
N LEU A 323 7.88 1.62 -16.92
CA LEU A 323 8.32 0.23 -16.83
C LEU A 323 7.20 -0.75 -16.40
N LEU A 324 6.10 -0.27 -15.79
CA LEU A 324 5.10 -1.10 -15.08
C LEU A 324 4.57 -2.28 -15.91
N ASN A 325 4.32 -2.06 -17.21
CA ASN A 325 3.66 -3.03 -18.09
C ASN A 325 4.63 -3.91 -18.89
N LYS A 326 5.92 -3.93 -18.50
CA LYS A 326 6.96 -4.72 -19.17
C LYS A 326 7.10 -6.09 -18.48
N GLU A 327 8.30 -6.50 -18.06
CA GLU A 327 8.48 -7.73 -17.28
C GLU A 327 7.79 -7.61 -15.91
N ILE A 328 6.52 -8.03 -15.84
CA ILE A 328 5.56 -7.64 -14.80
C ILE A 328 6.07 -7.78 -13.37
N LYS A 329 6.64 -8.93 -13.00
CA LYS A 329 7.13 -9.11 -11.63
C LYS A 329 8.33 -8.20 -11.35
N THR A 330 9.31 -8.17 -12.25
CA THR A 330 10.55 -7.37 -12.11
C THR A 330 10.27 -5.87 -12.17
N SER A 331 9.39 -5.41 -13.05
CA SER A 331 9.00 -4.00 -13.12
C SER A 331 8.36 -3.53 -11.82
N ASN A 332 7.56 -4.38 -11.17
CA ASN A 332 6.90 -4.07 -9.90
C ASN A 332 7.86 -4.11 -8.70
N ARG A 333 8.95 -4.89 -8.75
CA ARG A 333 10.09 -4.74 -7.83
C ARG A 333 10.76 -3.37 -7.98
N ILE A 334 10.92 -2.91 -9.22
CA ILE A 334 11.58 -1.64 -9.56
C ILE A 334 10.78 -0.42 -9.10
N VAL A 335 9.47 -0.36 -9.35
CA VAL A 335 8.67 0.82 -8.97
C VAL A 335 8.62 1.03 -7.45
N ILE A 336 8.45 -0.02 -6.64
CA ILE A 336 8.48 0.15 -5.18
C ILE A 336 9.86 0.53 -4.66
N SER A 337 10.93 -0.09 -5.20
CA SER A 337 12.31 0.27 -4.87
C SER A 337 12.61 1.73 -5.20
N ASN A 338 12.14 2.21 -6.35
CA ASN A 338 12.29 3.61 -6.75
C ASN A 338 11.53 4.59 -5.83
N ALA A 339 10.29 4.29 -5.47
CA ALA A 339 9.53 5.13 -4.54
C ALA A 339 10.23 5.19 -3.16
N ALA A 340 10.69 4.05 -2.63
CA ALA A 340 11.47 3.99 -1.39
C ALA A 340 12.78 4.78 -1.48
N ARG A 341 13.57 4.57 -2.54
CA ARG A 341 14.85 5.29 -2.78
C ARG A 341 14.68 6.81 -2.84
N GLN A 342 13.58 7.30 -3.42
CA GLN A 342 13.29 8.74 -3.45
C GLN A 342 13.07 9.34 -2.06
N LEU A 343 12.43 8.61 -1.13
CA LEU A 343 12.30 9.04 0.27
C LEU A 343 13.66 9.07 0.97
N VAL A 344 14.47 8.04 0.74
CA VAL A 344 15.80 7.90 1.33
C VAL A 344 16.73 9.04 0.92
N CYS A 345 16.77 9.42 -0.37
CA CYS A 345 17.56 10.57 -0.82
C CYS A 345 17.12 11.90 -0.18
N LYS A 346 15.89 11.96 0.35
CA LYS A 346 15.35 13.10 1.09
C LYS A 346 15.44 12.95 2.61
N GLY A 347 16.13 11.92 3.11
CA GLY A 347 16.35 11.69 4.54
C GLY A 347 15.19 11.00 5.28
N TYR A 348 14.21 10.44 4.56
CA TYR A 348 13.08 9.73 5.14
C TYR A 348 13.30 8.23 5.05
N LYS A 349 13.26 7.53 6.18
CA LYS A 349 13.25 6.07 6.24
C LYS A 349 11.91 5.56 5.73
N PRO A 350 11.86 4.76 4.65
CA PRO A 350 10.64 4.09 4.22
C PRO A 350 10.10 3.17 5.33
N ILE A 351 8.80 3.23 5.61
CA ILE A 351 8.16 2.48 6.71
C ILE A 351 6.96 1.65 6.24
N GLY A 352 6.29 2.05 5.17
CA GLY A 352 5.16 1.28 4.65
C GLY A 352 4.72 1.69 3.26
N ALA A 353 3.92 0.84 2.61
CA ALA A 353 3.48 1.03 1.23
C ALA A 353 2.00 0.70 1.03
N ALA A 354 1.31 1.57 0.31
CA ALA A 354 -0.11 1.51 0.01
C ALA A 354 -0.34 1.20 -1.47
N LEU A 355 -1.15 0.19 -1.75
CA LEU A 355 -1.26 -0.45 -3.06
C LEU A 355 -2.70 -0.48 -3.55
N ILE A 356 -2.92 0.00 -4.77
CA ILE A 356 -4.16 -0.22 -5.52
C ILE A 356 -3.82 -1.02 -6.77
N LEU A 357 -4.24 -2.28 -6.77
CA LEU A 357 -4.06 -3.21 -7.87
C LEU A 357 -5.25 -3.10 -8.82
N HIS A 358 -4.97 -2.80 -10.08
CA HIS A 358 -5.98 -2.64 -11.09
C HIS A 358 -6.07 -3.87 -11.98
N GLY A 359 -7.08 -4.70 -11.76
CA GLY A 359 -7.31 -5.93 -12.51
C GLY A 359 -8.19 -5.73 -13.74
N GLY A 360 -7.95 -6.54 -14.76
CA GLY A 360 -8.88 -6.73 -15.87
C GLY A 360 -10.09 -7.59 -15.46
N ASN A 361 -10.60 -8.42 -16.38
CA ASN A 361 -11.63 -9.40 -16.03
C ASN A 361 -11.05 -10.50 -15.13
N MET A 362 -11.36 -10.45 -13.84
CA MET A 362 -10.89 -11.38 -12.80
C MET A 362 -11.59 -12.76 -12.84
N GLN A 363 -12.37 -13.07 -13.89
CA GLN A 363 -12.79 -14.44 -14.21
C GLN A 363 -11.77 -15.17 -15.11
N LYS A 364 -10.91 -14.43 -15.82
CA LYS A 364 -9.88 -15.01 -16.69
C LYS A 364 -8.61 -15.34 -15.90
N ASN A 365 -8.03 -16.51 -16.14
CA ASN A 365 -6.82 -16.99 -15.46
C ASN A 365 -5.64 -16.03 -15.64
N ASP A 366 -5.37 -15.58 -16.88
CA ASP A 366 -4.26 -14.67 -17.18
C ASP A 366 -4.30 -13.39 -16.34
N ASN A 367 -5.48 -12.79 -16.14
CA ASN A 367 -5.63 -11.59 -15.31
C ASN A 367 -5.36 -11.88 -13.83
N GLN A 368 -5.75 -13.05 -13.33
CA GLN A 368 -5.42 -13.46 -11.97
C GLN A 368 -3.92 -13.68 -11.80
N TRP A 369 -3.27 -14.31 -12.79
CA TRP A 369 -1.82 -14.49 -12.81
C TRP A 369 -1.07 -13.16 -12.83
N TYR A 370 -1.43 -12.26 -13.75
CA TYR A 370 -0.79 -10.95 -13.83
C TYR A 370 -0.90 -10.17 -12.51
N MET A 371 -2.08 -10.17 -11.89
CA MET A 371 -2.29 -9.50 -10.62
C MET A 371 -1.47 -10.11 -9.48
N ARG A 372 -1.32 -11.43 -9.47
CA ARG A 372 -0.43 -12.13 -8.55
C ARG A 372 1.03 -11.73 -8.78
N GLU A 373 1.50 -11.67 -10.02
CA GLU A 373 2.88 -11.31 -10.33
C GLU A 373 3.21 -9.85 -9.98
N ILE A 374 2.29 -8.92 -10.24
CA ILE A 374 2.39 -7.52 -9.79
C ILE A 374 2.58 -7.49 -8.28
N PHE A 375 1.67 -8.15 -7.55
CA PHE A 375 1.70 -8.16 -6.10
C PHE A 375 2.96 -8.84 -5.55
N MET A 376 3.41 -9.94 -6.15
CA MET A 376 4.63 -10.64 -5.77
C MET A 376 5.89 -9.84 -6.00
N GLY A 377 5.97 -9.08 -7.10
CA GLY A 377 7.10 -8.17 -7.32
C GLY A 377 7.19 -7.10 -6.23
N VAL A 378 6.05 -6.54 -5.83
CA VAL A 378 5.98 -5.55 -4.75
C VAL A 378 6.37 -6.15 -3.40
N VAL A 379 5.76 -7.28 -3.03
CA VAL A 379 5.98 -7.95 -1.74
C VAL A 379 7.45 -8.30 -1.55
N GLU A 380 8.09 -8.93 -2.53
CA GLU A 380 9.47 -9.40 -2.39
C GLU A 380 10.43 -8.23 -2.12
N ALA A 381 10.21 -7.10 -2.81
CA ALA A 381 10.99 -5.89 -2.58
C ALA A 381 10.65 -5.23 -1.24
N ALA A 382 9.36 -5.13 -0.88
CA ALA A 382 8.90 -4.59 0.39
C ALA A 382 9.47 -5.37 1.59
N GLN A 383 9.42 -6.69 1.55
CA GLN A 383 9.94 -7.55 2.62
C GLN A 383 11.44 -7.40 2.81
N LEU A 384 12.23 -7.36 1.71
CA LEU A 384 13.67 -7.16 1.80
C LEU A 384 14.04 -5.77 2.35
N MET A 385 13.27 -4.73 2.02
CA MET A 385 13.46 -3.37 2.54
C MET A 385 12.81 -3.13 3.92
N GLY A 386 12.13 -4.13 4.49
CA GLY A 386 11.44 -3.99 5.78
C GLY A 386 10.21 -3.07 5.77
N LEU A 387 9.51 -2.96 4.63
CA LEU A 387 8.31 -2.13 4.50
C LEU A 387 7.05 -2.91 4.89
N GLU A 388 6.21 -2.31 5.72
CA GLU A 388 4.87 -2.84 5.98
C GLU A 388 3.93 -2.54 4.80
N LEU A 389 3.17 -3.55 4.38
CA LEU A 389 2.16 -3.38 3.33
C LEU A 389 0.78 -3.16 3.95
N PHE A 390 0.18 -2.00 3.67
CA PHE A 390 -1.23 -1.78 3.96
C PHE A 390 -2.09 -2.71 3.10
N ARG A 391 -3.26 -3.09 3.62
CA ARG A 391 -4.21 -3.96 2.89
C ARG A 391 -4.51 -3.39 1.49
N PRO A 392 -4.14 -4.09 0.40
CA PRO A 392 -4.30 -3.58 -0.95
C PRO A 392 -5.78 -3.52 -1.33
N ILE A 393 -6.12 -2.56 -2.19
CA ILE A 393 -7.40 -2.56 -2.90
C ILE A 393 -7.21 -3.26 -4.23
N VAL A 394 -8.16 -4.10 -4.61
CA VAL A 394 -8.23 -4.69 -5.94
C VAL A 394 -9.45 -4.16 -6.67
N THR A 395 -9.21 -3.59 -7.85
CA THR A 395 -10.26 -3.24 -8.81
C THR A 395 -10.36 -4.29 -9.90
N CYS A 396 -11.52 -4.39 -10.54
CA CYS A 396 -11.79 -5.41 -11.56
C CYS A 396 -12.55 -4.81 -12.74
N ASP A 397 -12.50 -5.53 -13.87
CA ASP A 397 -13.19 -5.23 -15.13
C ASP A 397 -12.72 -3.92 -15.78
N ASN A 398 -11.47 -3.52 -15.51
CA ASN A 398 -10.88 -2.35 -16.16
C ASN A 398 -10.39 -2.71 -17.58
N LYS A 399 -10.68 -1.86 -18.57
CA LYS A 399 -10.42 -2.15 -20.01
C LYS A 399 -8.95 -2.24 -20.41
N ASN A 400 -8.06 -1.48 -19.75
CA ASN A 400 -6.64 -1.33 -20.11
C ASN A 400 -5.68 -1.85 -19.02
N HIS A 401 -6.01 -2.99 -18.41
CA HIS A 401 -5.33 -3.52 -17.21
C HIS A 401 -4.97 -4.99 -17.37
N PRO A 402 -3.92 -5.48 -16.70
CA PRO A 402 -3.51 -5.20 -15.31
C PRO A 402 -2.65 -3.92 -15.08
N GLY A 403 -2.64 -3.36 -13.85
CA GLY A 403 -1.77 -2.24 -13.47
C GLY A 403 -1.67 -1.99 -11.95
N LEU A 404 -0.81 -1.07 -11.53
CA LEU A 404 -0.54 -0.74 -10.12
C LEU A 404 -0.50 0.78 -9.90
N GLU A 405 -1.19 1.26 -8.86
CA GLU A 405 -0.91 2.54 -8.21
C GLU A 405 -0.32 2.28 -6.82
N LEU A 406 0.76 3.00 -6.50
CA LEU A 406 1.57 2.77 -5.30
C LEU A 406 2.00 4.10 -4.68
N CYS A 407 1.92 4.18 -3.35
CA CYS A 407 2.57 5.20 -2.54
C CYS A 407 3.43 4.52 -1.47
N VAL A 408 4.64 5.02 -1.24
CA VAL A 408 5.47 4.63 -0.09
C VAL A 408 5.47 5.79 0.91
N VAL A 409 5.32 5.49 2.19
CA VAL A 409 5.39 6.46 3.28
C VAL A 409 6.72 6.29 4.01
N GLY A 410 7.35 7.41 4.36
CA GLY A 410 8.59 7.44 5.12
C GLY A 410 8.49 8.32 6.36
N LYS A 411 9.28 8.00 7.39
CA LYS A 411 9.50 8.81 8.59
C LYS A 411 10.92 9.35 8.60
N LYS A 412 11.08 10.64 8.91
CA LYS A 412 12.39 11.27 9.12
C LYS A 412 13.02 10.67 10.37
N ILE A 413 14.31 10.31 10.30
CA ILE A 413 14.97 9.71 11.47
C ILE A 413 15.46 10.77 12.46
N ASN A 414 15.93 11.92 11.95
CA ASN A 414 16.35 13.03 12.79
C ASN A 414 15.82 14.35 12.22
N GLU A 415 15.02 15.06 13.01
CA GLU A 415 14.37 16.31 12.63
C GLU A 415 15.38 17.43 12.36
N SER A 416 16.52 17.44 13.07
CA SER A 416 17.54 18.49 12.98
C SER A 416 18.37 18.44 11.71
N ILE A 417 18.32 17.33 10.96
CA ILE A 417 19.13 17.12 9.76
C ILE A 417 18.27 17.46 8.54
N ALA A 418 18.65 18.50 7.81
CA ALA A 418 18.07 18.82 6.51
C ALA A 418 19.04 18.36 5.41
N ILE A 419 18.52 17.67 4.40
CA ILE A 419 19.28 17.26 3.22
C ILE A 419 18.81 18.05 2.00
N ASN A 420 19.75 18.46 1.17
CA ASN A 420 19.46 19.18 -0.07
C ASN A 420 19.34 18.20 -1.25
N GLU A 421 18.44 18.49 -2.19
CA GLU A 421 18.44 17.82 -3.49
C GLU A 421 19.44 18.45 -4.46
N SER A 422 19.82 19.70 -4.23
CA SER A 422 20.79 20.43 -5.03
C SER A 422 22.17 20.39 -4.41
N PHE A 423 23.21 20.50 -5.24
CA PHE A 423 24.57 20.67 -4.75
C PHE A 423 24.66 21.95 -3.90
N VAL A 424 25.41 21.87 -2.79
CA VAL A 424 25.34 22.88 -1.73
C VAL A 424 26.59 23.74 -1.72
N SER A 425 27.78 23.14 -1.80
CA SER A 425 29.04 23.85 -1.61
C SER A 425 29.98 23.68 -2.80
N GLU A 426 30.79 24.71 -3.04
CA GLU A 426 31.92 24.61 -3.96
C GLU A 426 32.93 23.58 -3.45
N ASN A 427 33.66 22.96 -4.39
CA ASN A 427 34.67 21.92 -4.13
C ASN A 427 34.16 20.62 -3.48
N ASP A 428 32.85 20.47 -3.29
CA ASP A 428 32.27 19.18 -2.92
C ASP A 428 32.52 18.14 -4.03
N PHE A 429 32.82 16.92 -3.62
CA PHE A 429 32.96 15.79 -4.52
C PHE A 429 31.60 15.24 -4.90
N ILE A 430 31.35 15.15 -6.21
CA ILE A 430 30.14 14.51 -6.75
C ILE A 430 30.47 13.05 -7.04
N THR A 431 29.84 12.14 -6.30
CA THR A 431 30.06 10.70 -6.44
C THR A 431 28.76 9.93 -6.66
N MET A 432 28.88 8.69 -7.13
CA MET A 432 27.77 7.78 -7.33
C MET A 432 27.85 6.61 -6.35
N LEU A 433 26.79 6.39 -5.61
CA LEU A 433 26.60 5.20 -4.78
C LEU A 433 25.79 4.17 -5.56
N GLY A 434 26.38 2.99 -5.78
CA GLY A 434 25.83 1.92 -6.59
C GLY A 434 26.62 1.65 -7.87
N SER A 435 26.13 0.71 -8.69
CA SER A 435 26.83 0.31 -9.93
C SER A 435 26.08 0.79 -11.16
N HIS A 436 26.63 1.79 -11.86
CA HIS A 436 26.09 2.26 -13.12
C HIS A 436 26.35 1.24 -14.25
N ARG A 437 25.27 0.67 -14.80
CA ARG A 437 25.28 -0.40 -15.82
C ARG A 437 24.90 0.09 -17.23
N GLY A 438 24.57 1.37 -17.39
CA GLY A 438 24.24 1.96 -18.69
C GLY A 438 22.97 1.42 -19.36
N GLU A 439 22.04 0.84 -18.58
CA GLU A 439 20.89 0.10 -19.13
C GLU A 439 19.86 1.02 -19.82
N LEU A 440 19.85 1.02 -21.16
CA LEU A 440 18.91 1.80 -21.97
C LEU A 440 17.56 1.10 -22.21
N ASN A 441 17.47 -0.19 -21.93
CA ASN A 441 16.28 -1.00 -22.22
C ASN A 441 15.04 -0.40 -21.55
N SER A 442 14.02 -0.09 -22.35
CA SER A 442 12.77 0.56 -21.93
C SER A 442 12.93 1.95 -21.29
N SER A 443 14.12 2.56 -21.28
CA SER A 443 14.32 3.93 -20.78
C SER A 443 13.47 4.96 -21.54
N ILE A 444 13.20 6.10 -20.91
CA ILE A 444 12.54 7.23 -21.58
C ILE A 444 13.36 7.69 -22.79
N TYR A 445 14.69 7.65 -22.70
CA TYR A 445 15.56 7.97 -23.82
C TYR A 445 15.32 7.04 -25.01
N GLN A 446 15.31 5.72 -24.79
CA GLN A 446 15.03 4.74 -25.85
C GLN A 446 13.62 4.95 -26.43
N GLN A 447 12.60 5.08 -25.57
CA GLN A 447 11.21 5.19 -26.00
C GLN A 447 10.90 6.50 -26.73
N LYS A 448 11.42 7.64 -26.25
CA LYS A 448 10.98 8.98 -26.69
C LYS A 448 11.98 9.69 -27.59
N ILE A 449 13.28 9.40 -27.44
CA ILE A 449 14.33 10.00 -28.29
C ILE A 449 14.66 9.07 -29.44
N GLN A 450 15.03 7.82 -29.16
CA GLN A 450 15.33 6.81 -30.18
C GLN A 450 14.07 6.24 -30.86
N LYS A 451 12.88 6.47 -30.28
CA LYS A 451 11.59 5.98 -30.78
C LYS A 451 11.58 4.45 -30.97
N GLN A 452 12.16 3.73 -30.01
CA GLN A 452 12.17 2.28 -29.96
C GLN A 452 11.41 1.76 -28.75
N GLU A 453 10.62 0.72 -28.96
CA GLU A 453 10.01 -0.02 -27.87
C GLU A 453 10.80 -1.31 -27.61
N ASN A 454 10.97 -1.61 -26.33
CA ASN A 454 11.58 -2.85 -25.86
C ASN A 454 10.70 -3.42 -24.74
N ASN A 455 10.76 -4.73 -24.54
CA ASN A 455 10.13 -5.40 -23.40
C ASN A 455 11.12 -5.76 -22.30
N LYS A 456 12.43 -5.76 -22.60
CA LYS A 456 13.46 -5.87 -21.57
C LYS A 456 13.47 -4.59 -20.73
N ILE A 457 13.76 -4.75 -19.45
CA ILE A 457 13.89 -3.65 -18.50
C ILE A 457 15.26 -3.72 -17.80
N PRO A 458 15.68 -2.65 -17.10
CA PRO A 458 16.89 -2.68 -16.29
C PRO A 458 16.79 -3.72 -15.18
N ALA A 459 17.91 -4.36 -14.84
CA ALA A 459 17.98 -5.29 -13.71
C ALA A 459 17.86 -4.54 -12.38
N VAL A 460 17.29 -5.21 -11.37
CA VAL A 460 17.28 -4.74 -9.97
C VAL A 460 17.77 -5.86 -9.05
N ASP A 461 18.81 -5.54 -8.27
CA ASP A 461 19.26 -6.38 -7.16
C ASP A 461 18.70 -5.79 -5.87
N LEU A 462 17.71 -6.48 -5.30
CA LEU A 462 16.99 -6.00 -4.11
C LEU A 462 17.87 -5.97 -2.85
N ARG A 463 18.90 -6.82 -2.76
CA ARG A 463 19.83 -6.80 -1.63
C ARG A 463 20.74 -5.58 -1.72
N MET A 464 21.27 -5.32 -2.90
CA MET A 464 22.09 -4.12 -3.14
C MET A 464 21.27 -2.84 -3.04
N GLU A 465 20.00 -2.84 -3.48
CA GLU A 465 19.08 -1.73 -3.30
C GLU A 465 18.86 -1.42 -1.81
N THR A 466 18.61 -2.45 -0.99
CA THR A 466 18.42 -2.29 0.47
C THR A 466 19.67 -1.70 1.12
N ARG A 467 20.84 -2.26 0.83
CA ARG A 467 22.13 -1.76 1.35
C ARG A 467 22.43 -0.33 0.90
N LEU A 468 22.13 -0.01 -0.35
CA LEU A 468 22.28 1.35 -0.87
C LEU A 468 21.40 2.32 -0.09
N GLN A 469 20.13 1.97 0.11
CA GLN A 469 19.20 2.82 0.85
C GLN A 469 19.65 3.04 2.29
N GLU A 470 20.10 1.99 2.99
CA GLU A 470 20.67 2.10 4.33
C GLU A 470 21.92 2.99 4.36
N THR A 471 22.84 2.80 3.39
CA THR A 471 24.09 3.57 3.29
C THR A 471 23.81 5.07 3.06
N VAL A 472 22.91 5.39 2.13
CA VAL A 472 22.53 6.78 1.85
C VAL A 472 21.89 7.41 3.08
N LEU A 473 20.99 6.68 3.75
CA LEU A 473 20.30 7.19 4.93
C LEU A 473 21.27 7.46 6.08
N GLN A 474 22.21 6.55 6.35
CA GLN A 474 23.25 6.72 7.36
C GLN A 474 24.21 7.87 7.01
N GLY A 475 24.62 7.99 5.74
CA GLY A 475 25.46 9.09 5.28
C GLY A 475 24.77 10.45 5.44
N ILE A 476 23.46 10.53 5.20
CA ILE A 476 22.68 11.75 5.48
C ILE A 476 22.62 12.01 6.99
N GLN A 477 22.35 10.98 7.80
CA GLN A 477 22.24 11.12 9.26
C GLN A 477 23.53 11.53 9.97
N THR A 478 24.68 11.18 9.39
CA THR A 478 25.99 11.55 9.93
C THR A 478 26.48 12.90 9.41
N GLY A 479 25.76 13.51 8.46
CA GLY A 479 26.18 14.75 7.80
C GLY A 479 27.22 14.56 6.70
N LEU A 480 27.67 13.32 6.45
CA LEU A 480 28.64 12.98 5.40
C LEU A 480 28.10 13.31 4.00
N ILE A 481 26.84 12.96 3.75
CA ILE A 481 26.15 13.25 2.49
C ILE A 481 25.46 14.61 2.61
N LYS A 482 25.91 15.57 1.81
CA LYS A 482 25.39 16.95 1.77
C LYS A 482 24.24 17.15 0.80
N SER A 483 24.21 16.35 -0.27
CA SER A 483 23.06 16.26 -1.17
C SER A 483 22.90 14.85 -1.73
N ALA A 484 21.68 14.47 -2.08
CA ALA A 484 21.39 13.17 -2.68
C ALA A 484 20.25 13.23 -3.71
N VAL A 485 20.48 12.65 -4.90
CA VAL A 485 19.48 12.51 -5.96
C VAL A 485 19.54 11.11 -6.55
N ASN A 486 18.42 10.39 -6.54
CA ASN A 486 18.36 9.07 -7.13
C ASN A 486 18.48 9.12 -8.66
N VAL A 487 19.07 8.08 -9.26
CA VAL A 487 18.99 7.84 -10.70
C VAL A 487 17.71 7.06 -11.00
N SER A 488 16.93 7.61 -11.94
CA SER A 488 15.65 7.06 -12.37
C SER A 488 15.31 7.54 -13.79
N ASN A 489 14.15 8.18 -13.98
CA ASN A 489 13.65 8.61 -15.28
C ASN A 489 14.61 9.58 -16.00
N GLY A 490 15.06 9.20 -17.19
CA GLY A 490 16.06 9.94 -17.96
C GLY A 490 17.51 9.78 -17.52
N GLY A 491 17.80 8.87 -16.58
CA GLY A 491 19.16 8.43 -16.25
C GLY A 491 20.03 9.47 -15.53
N LEU A 492 21.34 9.24 -15.58
CA LEU A 492 22.34 10.05 -14.88
C LEU A 492 22.23 11.54 -15.24
N THR A 493 21.99 11.84 -16.52
CA THR A 493 21.82 13.22 -17.01
C THR A 493 20.73 13.96 -16.26
N MET A 494 19.53 13.37 -16.14
CA MET A 494 18.42 14.05 -15.49
C MET A 494 18.66 14.22 -13.99
N SER A 495 19.32 13.27 -13.34
CA SER A 495 19.69 13.37 -11.93
C SER A 495 20.72 14.48 -11.67
N LEU A 496 21.73 14.63 -12.53
CA LEU A 496 22.67 15.76 -12.46
C LEU A 496 21.96 17.10 -12.68
N ILE A 497 21.05 17.18 -13.64
CA ILE A 497 20.27 18.40 -13.90
C ILE A 497 19.38 18.75 -12.71
N LYS A 498 18.71 17.77 -12.09
CA LYS A 498 17.94 17.98 -10.85
C LYS A 498 18.84 18.49 -9.73
N SER A 499 20.06 17.96 -9.62
CA SER A 499 21.06 18.38 -8.61
C SER A 499 21.59 19.80 -8.85
N LEU A 500 21.46 20.33 -10.07
CA LEU A 500 21.91 21.68 -10.44
C LEU A 500 20.76 22.68 -10.56
N GLN A 501 19.49 22.25 -10.46
CA GLN A 501 18.36 23.10 -10.85
C GLN A 501 18.11 24.27 -9.89
N ASN A 502 18.36 24.06 -8.59
CA ASN A 502 18.09 25.04 -7.53
C ASN A 502 19.35 25.36 -6.71
N VAL A 503 20.54 25.24 -7.33
CA VAL A 503 21.80 25.62 -6.68
C VAL A 503 21.89 27.14 -6.53
N GLU A 504 22.68 27.60 -5.56
CA GLU A 504 22.98 29.03 -5.42
C GLU A 504 23.65 29.57 -6.70
N LYS A 505 23.35 30.85 -7.00
CA LYS A 505 23.84 31.49 -8.22
C LYS A 505 25.38 31.51 -8.21
N GLY A 506 25.97 30.91 -9.24
CA GLY A 506 27.44 30.82 -9.40
C GLY A 506 27.97 29.39 -9.27
N ILE A 507 27.20 28.47 -8.66
CA ILE A 507 27.60 27.07 -8.53
C ILE A 507 27.35 26.33 -9.85
N GLY A 508 28.40 25.66 -10.34
CA GLY A 508 28.35 24.73 -11.46
C GLY A 508 28.91 23.37 -11.06
N ALA A 509 28.98 22.43 -12.01
CA ALA A 509 29.63 21.15 -11.79
C ALA A 509 30.53 20.78 -12.98
N ARG A 510 31.74 20.29 -12.67
CA ARG A 510 32.63 19.65 -13.64
C ARG A 510 32.55 18.14 -13.44
N ILE A 511 31.90 17.45 -14.37
CA ILE A 511 31.68 16.01 -14.28
C ILE A 511 32.61 15.29 -15.26
N HIS A 512 33.48 14.43 -14.73
CA HIS A 512 34.28 13.51 -15.53
C HIS A 512 33.71 12.10 -15.38
N LEU A 513 33.25 11.51 -16.49
CA LEU A 513 32.72 10.16 -16.50
C LEU A 513 33.68 9.26 -17.28
N SER A 514 34.30 8.30 -16.59
CA SER A 514 35.17 7.30 -17.22
C SER A 514 34.70 5.91 -16.83
N ARG A 515 34.01 5.22 -17.74
CA ARG A 515 33.62 3.81 -17.63
C ARG A 515 33.64 3.15 -19.00
N LYS A 516 33.76 1.82 -19.02
CA LYS A 516 33.63 0.99 -20.23
C LYS A 516 32.15 0.87 -20.65
N LEU A 517 31.50 2.00 -20.93
CA LEU A 517 30.12 2.11 -21.42
C LEU A 517 30.09 3.05 -22.62
N ARG A 518 29.11 2.89 -23.52
CA ARG A 518 28.86 3.92 -24.54
C ARG A 518 28.39 5.21 -23.87
N GLN A 519 28.65 6.35 -24.51
CA GLN A 519 28.24 7.65 -24.01
C GLN A 519 26.73 7.77 -23.82
N ASP A 520 25.90 7.23 -24.73
CA ASP A 520 24.45 7.25 -24.55
C ASP A 520 23.99 6.38 -23.37
N GLU A 521 24.57 5.20 -23.21
CA GLU A 521 24.33 4.32 -22.07
C GLU A 521 24.68 5.00 -20.75
N MET A 522 25.85 5.65 -20.71
CA MET A 522 26.36 6.36 -19.55
C MET A 522 25.54 7.62 -19.19
N LEU A 523 25.01 8.32 -20.19
CA LEU A 523 24.23 9.54 -19.96
C LEU A 523 22.76 9.24 -19.64
N PHE A 524 22.17 8.25 -20.29
CA PHE A 524 20.71 8.06 -20.31
C PHE A 524 20.24 6.70 -19.78
N GLY A 525 21.17 5.83 -19.37
CA GLY A 525 20.82 4.55 -18.75
C GLY A 525 20.04 4.73 -17.45
N GLU A 526 18.84 4.15 -17.38
CA GLU A 526 17.97 4.22 -16.21
C GLU A 526 18.28 3.07 -15.23
N THR A 527 19.53 3.04 -14.79
CA THR A 527 20.06 1.98 -13.90
C THR A 527 19.37 2.02 -12.53
N GLN A 528 18.94 0.86 -12.03
CA GLN A 528 18.37 0.73 -10.68
C GLN A 528 19.46 0.53 -9.62
N GLY A 529 19.20 1.00 -8.40
CA GLY A 529 20.17 0.97 -7.31
C GLY A 529 21.34 1.93 -7.52
N LEU A 530 21.05 3.18 -7.86
CA LEU A 530 22.05 4.21 -8.09
C LEU A 530 21.57 5.57 -7.56
N VAL A 531 22.44 6.26 -6.82
CA VAL A 531 22.22 7.60 -6.25
C VAL A 531 23.44 8.46 -6.53
N ILE A 532 23.23 9.72 -6.91
CA ILE A 532 24.27 10.75 -6.98
C ILE A 532 24.27 11.47 -5.63
N VAL A 533 25.45 11.64 -5.04
CA VAL A 533 25.60 12.39 -3.80
C VAL A 533 26.71 13.43 -3.91
N SER A 534 26.63 14.47 -3.08
CA SER A 534 27.78 15.34 -2.79
C SER A 534 28.30 15.08 -1.39
N ILE A 535 29.62 15.08 -1.26
CA ILE A 535 30.37 14.91 0.00
C ILE A 535 31.47 15.98 0.07
N GLY A 536 31.89 16.37 1.27
CA GLY A 536 33.02 17.27 1.42
C GLY A 536 34.33 16.63 0.96
N GLU A 537 35.33 17.44 0.63
CA GLU A 537 36.66 16.93 0.23
C GLU A 537 37.35 16.09 1.30
N ARG A 538 37.04 16.33 2.58
CA ARG A 538 37.65 15.63 3.73
C ARG A 538 36.82 14.44 4.23
N ASP A 539 35.66 14.24 3.65
CA ASP A 539 34.63 13.25 4.00
C ASP A 539 34.72 12.05 3.04
#